data_AF-A0A8R7UHV3-F1
#
_entry.id   AF-A0A8R7UHV3-F1
#
_cell.length_a   1.000
_cell.length_b   1.000
_cell.length_c   1.000
_cell.angle_alpha   90.00
_cell.angle_beta   90.00
_cell.angle_gamma   90.00
#
_symmetry.space_group_name_H-M   'P 1'
#
loop_
_entity.id
_entity.type
_entity.pdbx_description
1 polymer ?
#
loop_
_entity_poly.entity_id
_entity_poly.type
_entity_poly.pdbx_seq_one_letter_code
_entity_poly.pdbx_strand_id
1 'polypeptide(L)'
;MSTTAVVQAGDAPDPTVRNLLEQDTLKWVFVGGKGGVGKTTCSSIVSILLASVRQSVLVISTDPAHNLSDAFQQRFTKFPTLVKGFSNLYAMEIDPKVENDDFGNEGMEGFISELTNAIPGVDEAMSFAEMLK
;
A
#
# COMPACT_ATOMS: atom_id res chain seq x y z
N MET A 1 -39.27 -3.19 16.25
CA MET A 1 -38.43 -4.17 16.96
C MET A 1 -37.32 -4.55 15.99
N SER A 2 -36.10 -4.06 16.24
CA SER A 2 -34.93 -4.33 15.39
C SER A 2 -34.34 -5.67 15.78
N THR A 3 -34.36 -6.63 14.86
CA THR A 3 -33.77 -7.95 15.06
C THR A 3 -32.25 -7.82 14.95
N THR A 4 -31.57 -7.65 16.08
CA THR A 4 -30.11 -7.80 16.14
C THR A 4 -29.78 -9.25 15.82
N ALA A 5 -29.19 -9.50 14.66
CA ALA A 5 -28.66 -10.81 14.31
C ALA A 5 -27.53 -11.15 15.31
N VAL A 6 -27.81 -12.10 16.20
CA VAL A 6 -26.80 -12.66 17.09
C VAL A 6 -25.99 -13.66 16.27
N VAL A 7 -24.78 -13.29 15.88
CA VAL A 7 -23.84 -14.22 15.24
C VAL A 7 -23.52 -15.30 16.27
N GLN A 8 -23.86 -16.56 15.98
CA GLN A 8 -23.53 -17.69 16.86
C GLN A 8 -22.00 -17.77 16.99
N ALA A 9 -21.51 -17.88 18.22
CA ALA A 9 -20.08 -17.78 18.57
C ALA A 9 -19.16 -18.84 17.92
N GLY A 10 -19.71 -19.81 17.18
CA GLY A 10 -18.95 -20.85 16.47
C GLY A 10 -18.65 -20.56 14.99
N ASP A 11 -19.29 -19.55 14.38
CA ASP A 11 -19.13 -19.21 12.95
C ASP A 11 -18.37 -17.88 12.73
N ALA A 12 -17.99 -17.20 13.80
CA ALA A 12 -17.21 -15.96 13.68
C ALA A 12 -15.74 -16.30 13.39
N PRO A 13 -15.10 -15.64 12.41
CA PRO A 13 -13.67 -15.81 12.19
C PRO A 13 -12.89 -15.39 13.44
N ASP A 14 -11.78 -16.09 13.70
CA ASP A 14 -10.88 -15.75 14.79
C ASP A 14 -10.49 -14.26 14.71
N PRO A 15 -10.51 -13.51 15.83
CA PRO A 15 -10.24 -12.07 15.87
C PRO A 15 -8.72 -11.78 15.75
N THR A 16 -8.11 -12.32 14.70
CA THR A 16 -6.67 -12.23 14.41
C THR A 16 -6.46 -12.07 12.90
N VAL A 17 -5.23 -11.78 12.50
CA VAL A 17 -4.82 -11.80 11.08
C VAL A 17 -4.10 -13.11 10.72
N ARG A 18 -4.27 -14.18 11.51
CA ARG A 18 -3.51 -15.44 11.33
C ARG A 18 -3.75 -16.06 9.95
N ASN A 19 -4.98 -16.00 9.46
CA ASN A 19 -5.35 -16.46 8.12
C ASN A 19 -4.49 -15.81 7.02
N LEU A 20 -4.12 -14.54 7.17
CA LEU A 20 -3.24 -13.83 6.25
C LEU A 20 -1.82 -14.39 6.24
N LEU A 21 -1.33 -14.78 7.42
CA LEU A 21 0.03 -15.29 7.62
C LEU A 21 0.19 -16.72 7.09
N GLU A 22 -0.84 -17.54 7.28
CA GLU A 22 -0.85 -18.96 6.91
C GLU A 22 -1.06 -19.21 5.41
N GLN A 23 -1.67 -18.28 4.67
CA GLN A 23 -1.91 -18.43 3.23
C GLN A 23 -0.67 -18.10 2.39
N ASP A 24 0.22 -19.07 2.20
CA ASP A 24 1.44 -18.97 1.40
C ASP A 24 1.25 -18.55 -0.08
N THR A 25 0.05 -18.76 -0.63
CA THR A 25 -0.34 -18.38 -1.99
C THR A 25 -0.53 -16.87 -2.17
N LEU A 26 -0.79 -16.11 -1.10
CA LEU A 26 -0.96 -14.66 -1.18
C LEU A 26 0.34 -13.98 -1.61
N LYS A 27 0.23 -13.17 -2.67
CA LYS A 27 1.31 -12.31 -3.20
C LYS A 27 1.06 -10.83 -3.00
N TRP A 28 -0.21 -10.42 -2.97
CA TRP A 28 -0.64 -9.04 -2.84
C TRP A 28 -1.62 -8.92 -1.69
N VAL A 29 -1.37 -7.97 -0.79
CA VAL A 29 -2.22 -7.67 0.36
C VAL A 29 -2.49 -6.17 0.36
N PHE A 30 -3.73 -5.79 0.11
CA PHE A 30 -4.14 -4.39 0.09
C PHE A 30 -4.74 -4.00 1.44
N VAL A 31 -4.27 -2.89 2.00
CA VAL A 31 -4.80 -2.31 3.24
C VAL A 31 -5.43 -0.96 2.90
N GLY A 32 -6.76 -0.88 3.03
CA GLY A 32 -7.55 0.30 2.67
C GLY A 32 -8.41 0.82 3.83
N GLY A 33 -8.95 2.03 3.67
CA GLY A 33 -9.75 2.70 4.70
C GLY A 33 -9.73 4.23 4.59
N LYS A 34 -10.64 4.90 5.30
CA LYS A 34 -10.74 6.38 5.32
C LYS A 34 -9.47 7.04 5.89
N GLY A 35 -9.32 8.35 5.71
CA GLY A 35 -8.24 9.11 6.34
C GLY A 35 -8.27 8.99 7.87
N GLY A 36 -7.10 8.86 8.50
CA GLY A 36 -6.98 8.86 9.97
C GLY A 36 -7.35 7.56 10.70
N VAL A 37 -7.73 6.47 10.01
CA VAL A 37 -8.12 5.20 10.66
C VAL A 37 -6.93 4.28 11.02
N GLY A 38 -5.70 4.73 10.82
CA GLY A 38 -4.49 3.94 11.16
C GLY A 38 -3.97 2.99 10.08
N LYS A 39 -4.31 3.22 8.80
CA LYS A 39 -3.86 2.36 7.67
C LYS A 39 -2.36 2.10 7.67
N THR A 40 -1.56 3.15 7.74
CA THR A 40 -0.09 3.04 7.69
C THR A 40 0.44 2.19 8.83
N THR A 41 -0.06 2.42 10.05
CA THR A 41 0.28 1.60 11.22
C THR A 41 -0.08 0.14 11.01
N CYS A 42 -1.29 -0.14 10.53
CA CYS A 42 -1.72 -1.51 10.23
C CYS A 42 -0.86 -2.16 9.14
N SER A 43 -0.58 -1.46 8.04
CA SER A 43 0.28 -1.96 6.96
C SER A 43 1.70 -2.26 7.44
N SER A 44 2.28 -1.41 8.27
CA SER A 44 3.60 -1.64 8.87
C SER A 44 3.61 -2.86 9.79
N ILE A 45 2.60 -3.04 10.63
CA ILE A 45 2.50 -4.21 11.52
C ILE A 45 2.32 -5.49 10.68
N VAL A 46 1.43 -5.46 9.70
CA VAL A 46 1.17 -6.61 8.81
C VAL A 46 2.43 -7.01 8.04
N SER A 47 3.21 -6.04 7.53
CA SER A 47 4.44 -6.34 6.79
C SER A 47 5.53 -6.95 7.69
N ILE A 48 5.66 -6.48 8.93
CA ILE A 48 6.53 -7.08 9.94
C ILE A 48 6.11 -8.52 10.24
N LEU A 49 4.81 -8.77 10.45
CA LEU A 49 4.30 -10.11 10.71
C LEU A 49 4.55 -11.05 9.51
N LEU A 50 4.29 -10.58 8.28
CA LEU A 50 4.57 -11.35 7.07
C LEU A 50 6.06 -11.62 6.89
N ALA A 51 6.94 -10.68 7.23
CA ALA A 51 8.40 -10.88 7.15
C ALA A 51 8.88 -12.01 8.06
N SER A 52 8.14 -12.34 9.12
CA SER A 52 8.45 -13.46 10.01
C SER A 52 8.12 -14.85 9.42
N VAL A 53 7.23 -14.91 8.42
CA VAL A 53 6.74 -16.16 7.82
C VAL A 53 6.99 -16.27 6.30
N ARG A 54 7.55 -15.24 5.66
CA ARG A 54 7.81 -15.18 4.22
C ARG A 54 9.30 -14.97 3.94
N GLN A 55 9.75 -15.43 2.77
CA GLN A 55 11.14 -15.28 2.33
C GLN A 55 11.52 -13.81 2.04
N SER A 56 10.60 -13.03 1.48
CA SER A 56 10.80 -11.61 1.18
C SER A 56 9.46 -10.88 1.16
N VAL A 57 9.43 -9.66 1.69
CA VAL A 57 8.24 -8.81 1.80
C VAL A 57 8.58 -7.38 1.39
N LEU A 58 7.71 -6.77 0.58
CA LEU A 58 7.78 -5.37 0.20
C LEU A 58 6.50 -4.66 0.67
N VAL A 59 6.65 -3.62 1.48
CA VAL A 59 5.55 -2.71 1.86
C VAL A 59 5.64 -1.45 1.01
N ILE A 60 4.51 -1.08 0.40
CA ILE A 60 4.43 0.04 -0.54
C ILE A 60 3.38 1.01 -0.02
N SER A 61 3.75 2.28 0.08
CA SER A 61 2.83 3.36 0.39
C SER A 61 2.61 4.21 -0.85
N THR A 62 1.35 4.37 -1.23
CA THR A 62 0.89 5.36 -2.23
C THR A 62 0.33 6.62 -1.55
N ASP A 63 0.45 6.73 -0.22
CA ASP A 63 0.03 7.91 0.54
C ASP A 63 1.02 9.06 0.32
N PRO A 64 0.59 10.22 -0.21
CA PRO A 64 1.46 11.38 -0.44
C PRO A 64 2.11 11.94 0.83
N ALA A 65 1.60 11.61 2.02
CA ALA A 65 2.05 12.19 3.28
C ALA A 65 3.34 11.58 3.87
N HIS A 66 4.05 10.68 3.17
CA HIS A 66 5.29 10.03 3.63
C HIS A 66 5.20 9.34 5.02
N ASN A 67 3.99 8.91 5.39
CA ASN A 67 3.70 8.35 6.72
C ASN A 67 4.46 7.04 7.01
N LEU A 68 4.94 6.32 5.98
CA LEU A 68 5.65 5.06 6.16
C LEU A 68 7.07 5.32 6.68
N SER A 69 7.72 6.37 6.17
CA SER A 69 9.02 6.82 6.65
C SER A 69 8.98 7.18 8.15
N ASP A 70 7.91 7.83 8.59
CA ASP A 70 7.69 8.16 10.00
C ASP A 70 7.43 6.91 10.84
N ALA A 71 6.62 5.97 10.34
CA ALA A 71 6.28 4.74 11.07
C ALA A 71 7.52 3.87 11.39
N PHE A 72 8.49 3.83 10.46
CA PHE A 72 9.73 3.08 10.66
C PHE A 72 10.91 3.94 11.14
N GLN A 73 10.73 5.26 11.30
CA GLN A 73 11.81 6.20 11.62
C GLN A 73 13.01 6.05 10.65
N GLN A 74 12.70 5.82 9.38
CA GLN A 74 13.66 5.59 8.30
C GLN A 74 13.09 6.17 7.01
N ARG A 75 13.86 7.01 6.33
CA ARG A 75 13.43 7.59 5.07
C ARG A 75 13.38 6.54 3.96
N PHE A 76 12.26 6.48 3.25
CA PHE A 76 12.07 5.68 2.05
C PHE A 76 11.89 6.58 0.81
N THR A 77 12.00 5.96 -0.36
CA THR A 77 11.87 6.63 -1.67
C THR A 77 11.07 5.73 -2.60
N LYS A 78 10.96 6.11 -3.87
CA LYS A 78 10.39 5.26 -4.93
C LYS A 78 11.18 3.99 -5.22
N PHE A 79 12.38 3.82 -4.66
CA PHE A 79 13.17 2.61 -4.79
C PHE A 79 13.05 1.72 -3.54
N PRO A 80 12.82 0.40 -3.71
CA PRO A 80 12.76 -0.54 -2.60
C PRO A 80 14.03 -0.46 -1.72
N THR A 81 13.83 -0.15 -0.45
CA THR A 81 14.93 0.01 0.52
C THR A 81 14.71 -0.95 1.68
N LEU A 82 15.77 -1.65 2.10
CA LEU A 82 15.72 -2.58 3.23
C LEU A 82 15.39 -1.81 4.53
N VAL A 83 14.41 -2.30 5.29
CA VAL A 83 14.04 -1.74 6.60
C VAL A 83 15.09 -2.13 7.64
N LYS A 84 15.58 -1.14 8.40
CA LYS A 84 16.56 -1.37 9.48
C LYS A 84 16.05 -2.40 10.47
N GLY A 85 16.89 -3.37 10.79
CA GLY A 85 16.56 -4.47 11.72
C GLY A 85 15.93 -5.70 11.06
N PHE A 86 15.68 -5.67 9.75
CA PHE A 86 15.18 -6.80 8.99
C PHE A 86 16.18 -7.25 7.93
N SER A 87 16.13 -8.54 7.57
CA SER A 87 16.93 -9.11 6.46
C SER A 87 16.13 -9.28 5.17
N ASN A 88 14.80 -9.18 5.25
CA ASN A 88 13.88 -9.56 4.17
C ASN A 88 12.64 -8.65 4.06
N LEU A 89 12.59 -7.53 4.79
CA LEU A 89 11.51 -6.55 4.70
C LEU A 89 12.02 -5.28 4.02
N TYR A 90 11.38 -4.92 2.92
CA TYR A 90 11.68 -3.75 2.12
C TYR A 90 10.49 -2.78 2.18
N ALA A 91 10.78 -1.49 2.06
CA ALA A 91 9.76 -0.45 2.02
C ALA A 91 10.02 0.52 0.86
N MET A 92 8.93 1.06 0.32
CA MET A 92 8.91 1.97 -0.81
C MET A 92 7.75 2.97 -0.65
N GLU A 93 8.00 4.23 -1.02
CA GLU A 93 7.01 5.30 -1.06
C GLU A 93 6.93 5.85 -2.49
N ILE A 94 5.76 5.76 -3.10
CA ILE A 94 5.49 6.30 -4.44
C ILE A 94 4.77 7.63 -4.23
N ASP A 95 5.32 8.70 -4.83
CA ASP A 95 4.62 9.98 -4.93
C ASP A 95 3.98 10.10 -6.32
N PRO A 96 2.64 9.99 -6.45
CA PRO A 96 1.97 10.09 -7.73
C PRO A 96 2.13 11.46 -8.41
N LYS A 97 2.53 12.51 -7.67
CA LYS A 97 2.57 13.87 -8.20
C LYS A 97 3.90 14.27 -8.83
N VAL A 98 4.97 13.51 -8.60
CA VAL A 98 6.35 13.97 -8.87
C VAL A 98 6.86 13.57 -10.27
N GLU A 99 6.11 12.82 -11.07
CA GLU A 99 6.59 12.34 -12.39
C GLU A 99 6.10 13.13 -13.63
N ASN A 100 5.76 14.42 -13.51
CA ASN A 100 5.37 15.24 -14.67
C ASN A 100 6.52 16.03 -15.34
N ASP A 101 7.78 15.90 -14.89
CA ASP A 101 8.83 16.85 -15.29
C ASP A 101 9.89 16.33 -16.30
N ASP A 102 9.71 15.19 -16.97
CA ASP A 102 10.75 14.66 -17.88
C ASP A 102 10.31 14.14 -19.26
N PHE A 103 9.16 14.57 -19.79
CA PHE A 103 8.77 14.28 -21.17
C PHE A 103 8.50 15.57 -21.97
N GLY A 104 9.49 15.94 -22.79
CA GLY A 104 9.35 17.03 -23.76
C GLY A 104 8.56 16.60 -24.99
N ASN A 105 7.24 16.85 -25.02
CA ASN A 105 6.47 17.00 -26.26
C ASN A 105 5.15 17.78 -26.05
N GLU A 106 5.28 19.10 -25.91
CA GLU A 106 4.33 20.06 -25.28
C GLU A 106 2.91 20.20 -25.88
N GLY A 107 2.58 19.59 -27.03
CA GLY A 107 1.32 19.90 -27.74
C GLY A 107 0.16 18.91 -27.55
N MET A 108 0.44 17.61 -27.64
CA MET A 108 -0.58 16.55 -27.58
C MET A 108 -0.60 15.87 -26.20
N GLU A 109 0.56 15.80 -25.54
CA GLU A 109 0.68 15.24 -24.18
C GLU A 109 0.03 16.14 -23.13
N GLY A 110 0.06 17.47 -23.29
CA GLY A 110 -0.61 18.38 -22.36
C GLY A 110 -2.13 18.17 -22.32
N PHE A 111 -2.75 18.00 -23.49
CA PHE A 111 -4.19 17.71 -23.59
C PHE A 111 -4.52 16.30 -23.07
N ILE A 112 -3.68 15.30 -23.36
CA ILE A 112 -3.85 13.95 -22.82
C ILE A 112 -3.66 13.95 -21.30
N SER A 113 -2.70 14.71 -20.78
CA SER A 113 -2.42 14.88 -19.34
C SER A 113 -3.60 15.53 -18.62
N GLU A 114 -4.18 16.60 -19.18
CA GLU A 114 -5.43 17.19 -18.67
C GLU A 114 -6.58 16.19 -18.69
N LEU A 115 -6.71 15.39 -19.75
CA LEU A 115 -7.73 14.34 -19.84
C LEU A 115 -7.51 13.24 -18.80
N THR A 116 -6.26 12.79 -18.59
CA THR A 116 -5.92 11.74 -17.63
C THR A 116 -6.10 12.22 -16.20
N ASN A 117 -5.68 13.46 -15.89
CA ASN A 117 -5.87 14.08 -14.57
C ASN A 117 -7.35 14.35 -14.25
N ALA A 118 -8.19 14.48 -15.28
CA ALA A 118 -9.64 14.66 -15.13
C ALA A 118 -10.40 13.35 -14.88
N ILE A 119 -9.78 12.19 -15.09
CA ILE A 119 -10.42 10.88 -14.87
C ILE A 119 -10.12 10.42 -13.43
N PRO A 120 -11.14 10.30 -12.56
CA PRO A 120 -10.94 9.80 -11.21
C PRO A 120 -10.33 8.40 -11.22
N GLY A 121 -9.26 8.17 -10.47
CA GLY A 121 -8.62 6.86 -10.37
C GLY A 121 -7.41 6.65 -11.27
N VAL A 122 -7.08 7.59 -12.16
CA VAL A 122 -5.93 7.44 -13.07
C VAL A 122 -4.60 7.55 -12.34
N ASP A 123 -4.46 8.44 -11.37
CA ASP A 123 -3.25 8.57 -10.56
C ASP A 123 -2.93 7.26 -9.82
N GLU A 124 -3.94 6.60 -9.27
CA GLU A 124 -3.82 5.30 -8.60
C GLU A 124 -3.47 4.17 -9.58
N ALA A 125 -4.09 4.17 -10.76
CA ALA A 125 -3.82 3.18 -11.81
C ALA A 125 -2.40 3.30 -12.37
N MET A 126 -1.92 4.54 -12.56
CA MET A 126 -0.57 4.83 -13.03
C MET A 126 0.48 4.44 -11.99
N SER A 127 0.26 4.77 -10.72
CA SER A 127 1.12 4.35 -9.60
C SER A 127 1.24 2.81 -9.53
N PHE A 128 0.13 2.10 -9.75
CA PHE A 128 0.13 0.64 -9.80
C PHE A 128 0.88 0.08 -11.02
N ALA A 129 0.76 0.73 -12.18
CA ALA A 129 1.46 0.32 -13.40
C ALA A 129 2.98 0.54 -13.29
N GLU A 130 3.43 1.63 -12.66
CA GLU A 130 4.85 1.89 -12.39
C GLU A 130 5.43 0.83 -11.45
N MET A 131 4.70 0.47 -10.39
CA MET A 131 5.09 -0.55 -9.41
C MET A 131 5.28 -1.95 -10.03
N LEU A 132 4.62 -2.26 -11.15
CA LEU A 132 4.70 -3.56 -11.82
C LEU A 132 5.81 -3.67 -12.88
N LYS A 133 6.56 -2.59 -13.14
CA LYS A 133 7.72 -2.62 -14.05
C LYS A 133 8.95 -3.24 -13.41
#